data_AF-A0A961GBY7-F1
#
_entry.id   AF-A0A961GBY7-F1
#
_cell.length_a   1.000
_cell.length_b   1.000
_cell.length_c   1.000
_cell.angle_alpha   90.00
_cell.angle_beta   90.00
_cell.angle_gamma   90.00
#
_symmetry.space_group_name_H-M   'P 1'
#
loop_
_entity.id
_entity.type
_entity.pdbx_description
1 polymer ?
#
loop_
_entity_poly.entity_id
_entity_poly.type
_entity_poly.pdbx_seq_one_letter_code
_entity_poly.pdbx_strand_id
1 'polypeptide(L)' 'MAGPIIACPSCGTKNRLPLAARGHPRCASCKAELPWLVSAGDGDFDEIVDTSVLVVVDLWAPWCGP' A
#
# COMPACT_ATOMS: atom_id res chain seq x y z
N MET A 1 7.84 -10.20 2.90
CA MET A 1 7.32 -10.26 1.52
C MET A 1 7.67 -8.96 0.78
N ALA A 2 7.76 -8.98 -0.56
CA ALA A 2 8.03 -7.75 -1.32
C ALA A 2 6.75 -6.93 -1.45
N GLY A 3 6.78 -5.66 -1.04
CA GLY A 3 5.61 -4.79 -1.16
C GLY A 3 5.21 -4.50 -2.62
N PRO A 4 3.98 -4.02 -2.84
CA PRO A 4 3.37 -3.94 -4.16
C PRO A 4 4.10 -2.93 -5.06
N ILE A 5 4.04 -3.18 -6.37
CA ILE A 5 4.49 -2.23 -7.38
C ILE A 5 3.27 -1.49 -7.92
N ILE A 6 3.24 -0.18 -7.72
CA ILE A 6 2.18 0.68 -8.25
C ILE A 6 2.76 1.68 -9.26
N ALA A 7 1.94 2.07 -10.24
CA ALA A 7 2.27 3.18 -11.13
C ALA A 7 1.92 4.50 -10.44
N CYS A 8 2.83 5.47 -10.49
CA CYS A 8 2.57 6.81 -9.98
C CYS A 8 1.44 7.46 -10.82
N PRO A 9 0.35 7.96 -10.20
CA PRO A 9 -0.74 8.59 -10.94
C PRO A 9 -0.33 9.93 -11.57
N SER A 10 0.74 10.56 -11.09
CA SER A 10 1.24 11.85 -11.61
C SER A 10 2.17 11.69 -12.82
N CYS A 11 3.06 10.70 -12.82
CA CYS A 11 4.11 10.58 -13.85
C CYS A 11 4.29 9.17 -14.45
N GLY A 12 3.50 8.18 -14.03
CA GLY A 12 3.55 6.81 -14.54
C GLY A 12 4.71 5.94 -14.07
N THR A 13 5.69 6.49 -13.33
CA THR A 13 6.83 5.72 -12.82
C THR A 13 6.36 4.59 -11.91
N LYS A 14 6.85 3.38 -12.14
CA LYS A 14 6.62 2.23 -11.26
C LYS A 14 7.42 2.41 -9.96
N ASN A 15 6.74 2.39 -8.83
CA ASN A 15 7.33 2.48 -7.50
C ASN A 15 6.99 1.22 -6.73
N ARG A 16 7.99 0.66 -6.03
CA ARG A 16 7.76 -0.39 -5.04
C ARG A 16 7.46 0.26 -3.71
N LEU A 17 6.29 -0.02 -3.14
CA LEU A 17 5.92 0.47 -1.82
C LEU A 17 6.41 -0.48 -0.73
N PRO A 18 6.79 0.04 0.45
CA PRO A 18 6.97 -0.79 1.63
C PRO A 18 5.60 -1.27 2.15
N LEU A 19 5.59 -2.42 2.84
CA LEU A 19 4.39 -2.93 3.52
C LEU A 19 4.02 -2.04 4.72
N ALA A 20 5.04 -1.69 5.51
CA ALA A 20 4.96 -0.75 6.62
C ALA A 20 6.09 0.28 6.54
N ALA A 21 5.81 1.55 6.86
CA ALA A 21 6.77 2.64 6.89
C ALA A 21 6.30 3.77 7.82
N ARG A 22 7.18 4.74 8.07
CA ARG A 22 6.80 6.00 8.73
C ARG A 22 6.56 7.07 7.66
N GLY A 23 5.48 7.84 7.79
CA GLY A 23 5.14 8.95 6.88
C GLY A 23 4.28 8.53 5.69
N HIS A 24 4.36 9.27 4.57
CA HIS A 24 3.60 8.97 3.35
C HIS A 24 4.53 8.54 2.21
N PRO A 25 4.17 7.52 1.41
CA PRO A 25 4.99 7.07 0.29
C PRO A 25 5.00 8.12 -0.81
N ARG A 26 6.20 8.45 -1.31
CA ARG A 26 6.38 9.43 -2.39
C ARG A 26 7.04 8.80 -3.61
N CYS A 27 6.66 9.27 -4.79
CA CYS A 27 7.24 8.83 -6.06
C CYS A 27 8.75 9.11 -6.09
N ALA A 28 9.56 8.10 -6.40
CA ALA A 28 11.01 8.23 -6.49
C ALA A 28 11.45 9.26 -7.56
N SER A 29 10.66 9.40 -8.64
CA SER A 29 10.93 10.30 -9.76
C SER A 29 10.41 11.72 -9.51
N CYS A 30 9.08 11.93 -9.52
CA CYS A 30 8.49 13.27 -9.45
C CYS A 30 8.20 13.77 -8.03
N LYS A 31 8.39 12.93 -7.01
CA LYS A 31 8.11 13.25 -5.59
C LYS A 31 6.64 13.54 -5.25
N ALA A 32 5.69 13.28 -6.14
CA ALA A 32 4.27 13.32 -5.81
C ALA A 32 3.92 12.27 -4.74
N GLU A 33 2.91 12.55 -3.93
CA GLU A 33 2.34 11.57 -2.99
C GLU A 33 1.78 10.36 -3.75
N LEU A 34 1.96 9.17 -3.18
CA LEU A 34 1.46 7.92 -3.71
C LEU A 34 0.33 7.38 -2.82
N PRO A 35 -0.68 6.72 -3.39
CA PRO A 35 -1.65 5.98 -2.60
C PRO A 35 -0.96 4.82 -1.88
N TRP A 36 -1.25 4.66 -0.59
CA TRP A 36 -0.75 3.54 0.19
C TRP A 36 -1.76 2.40 0.19
N LEU A 37 -1.72 1.61 -0.89
CA LEU A 37 -2.57 0.42 -1.08
C LEU A 37 -1.69 -0.82 -1.01
N VAL A 38 -1.91 -1.65 0.00
CA VAL A 38 -1.19 -2.91 0.22
C VAL A 38 -2.19 -4.05 0.42
N SER A 39 -1.85 -5.22 -0.10
CA SER A 39 -2.53 -6.48 0.25
C SER A 39 -1.90 -7.03 1.51
N ALA A 40 -2.73 -7.46 2.45
CA ALA A 40 -2.32 -8.15 3.67
C ALA A 40 -2.96 -9.54 3.72
N GLY A 41 -2.29 -10.48 4.38
CA GLY A 41 -2.82 -11.79 4.74
C GLY A 41 -2.43 -12.17 6.16
N ASP A 42 -2.78 -13.39 6.57
CA ASP A 42 -2.64 -13.84 7.96
C ASP A 42 -1.21 -13.73 8.52
N GLY A 43 -0.19 -13.80 7.66
CA GLY A 43 1.22 -13.78 8.06
C GLY A 43 1.84 -12.39 8.23
N ASP A 44 1.19 -11.33 7.75
CA ASP A 44 1.74 -9.97 7.73
C ASP A 44 0.75 -8.88 8.13
N PHE A 45 -0.52 -9.23 8.40
CA PHE A 45 -1.56 -8.28 8.78
C PHE A 45 -1.19 -7.42 9.99
N ASP A 46 -0.75 -8.05 11.09
CA ASP A 46 -0.43 -7.35 12.34
C ASP A 46 0.70 -6.32 12.15
N GLU A 47 1.72 -6.64 11.34
CA GLU A 47 2.82 -5.71 11.03
C GLU A 47 2.34 -4.54 10.16
N ILE A 48 1.43 -4.80 9.21
CA ILE A 48 0.91 -3.79 8.27
C ILE A 48 0.01 -2.78 8.98
N VAL A 49 -0.81 -3.22 9.94
CA VAL A 49 -1.77 -2.35 10.65
C VAL A 49 -1.16 -1.64 11.87
N ASP A 50 0.04 -2.02 12.30
CA ASP A 50 0.77 -1.37 13.39
C ASP A 50 1.33 0.00 12.96
N THR A 51 0.45 0.99 12.89
CA THR A 51 0.78 2.35 12.49
C THR A 51 -0.03 3.39 13.25
N SER A 52 0.48 4.62 13.32
CA SER A 52 -0.17 5.74 14.00
C SER A 52 -1.22 6.46 13.13
N VAL A 53 -1.39 6.06 11.87
CA VAL A 53 -2.38 6.64 10.94
C VAL A 53 -3.65 5.80 10.90
N LEU A 54 -4.78 6.40 10.56
CA LEU A 54 -6.04 5.67 10.37
C LEU A 54 -5.89 4.63 9.26
N VAL A 55 -6.23 3.38 9.57
CA VAL A 55 -6.25 2.27 8.62
C VAL A 55 -7.69 1.94 8.25
N VAL A 56 -7.95 1.80 6.94
CA VAL A 56 -9.21 1.25 6.41
C VAL A 56 -8.89 -0.12 5.84
N VAL A 57 -9.59 -1.15 6.32
CA VAL A 57 -9.39 -2.53 5.89
C VAL A 57 -10.58 -2.95 5.02
N ASP A 58 -10.28 -3.40 3.81
CA ASP A 58 -11.24 -4.05 2.92
C ASP A 58 -11.12 -5.57 3.07
N LEU A 59 -12.11 -6.18 3.74
CA LEU A 59 -12.21 -7.62 3.92
C LEU A 59 -13.07 -8.20 2.78
N TRP A 60 -12.41 -8.74 1.77
CA TRP A 60 -13.06 -9.22 0.55
C TRP A 60 -12.62 -10.64 0.18
N ALA A 61 -13.34 -11.24 -0.75
CA ALA A 61 -12.96 -12.50 -1.38
C ALA A 61 -13.29 -12.46 -2.88
N PRO A 62 -12.50 -13.09 -3.76
CA PRO A 62 -12.69 -13.00 -5.22
C PRO A 62 -14.00 -13.61 -5.72
N TRP A 63 -14.64 -14.43 -4.90
CA TRP A 63 -15.93 -15.08 -5.18
C TRP A 63 -17.12 -14.36 -4.54
N CYS A 64 -16.88 -13.33 -3.73
CA CYS A 64 -17.94 -12.57 -3.06
C CYS A 64 -18.22 -11.29 -3.87
N GLY A 65 -19.30 -11.31 -4.66
CA GLY A 65 -19.78 -10.12 -5.35
C GLY A 65 -20.35 -9.08 -4.36
N PRO A 66 -20.48 -7.81 -4.77
CA PRO A 66 -21.07 -6.75 -3.96
C PRO A 66 -22.56 -6.95 -3.65
#